data_AF-A0A2V2UEQ4-F1
#
_entry.id   AF-A0A2V2UEQ4-F1
#
_cell.length_a   1.000
_cell.length_b   1.000
_cell.length_c   1.000
_cell.angle_alpha   90.00
_cell.angle_beta   90.00
_cell.angle_gamma   90.00
#
_symmetry.space_group_name_H-M   'P 1'
#
loop_
_entity.id
_entity.type
_entity.pdbx_description
1 polymer ?
#
loop_
_entity_poly.entity_id
_entity_poly.type
_entity_poly.pdbx_seq_one_letter_code
_entity_poly.pdbx_strand_id
1 'polypeptide(L)'
;MNPLLTKEESELSALQSIIRMGTRQTLEEKIGKTIYAFALYEKVKRATIPIYDNSDYILMVSFDKEAEHESIILNKILPLLARVYFTL
;
A
#
# COMPACT_ATOMS: atom_id res chain seq x y z
N MET A 1 -18.02 8.97 9.86
CA MET A 1 -16.93 9.81 9.31
C MET A 1 -17.20 10.04 7.84
N ASN A 2 -17.00 11.26 7.35
CA ASN A 2 -17.12 11.57 5.92
C ASN A 2 -15.80 11.26 5.20
N PRO A 3 -15.81 10.63 4.02
CA PRO A 3 -14.60 10.39 3.22
C PRO A 3 -13.87 11.70 2.91
N LEU A 4 -12.53 11.67 2.90
CA LEU A 4 -11.69 12.82 2.51
C LEU A 4 -11.69 13.08 1.00
N LEU A 5 -12.03 12.07 0.20
CA LEU A 5 -12.06 12.09 -1.26
C LEU A 5 -13.46 11.72 -1.74
N THR A 6 -13.89 12.27 -2.87
CA THR A 6 -15.06 11.74 -3.59
C THR A 6 -14.76 10.34 -4.15
N LYS A 7 -15.79 9.69 -4.72
CA LYS A 7 -15.62 8.39 -5.38
C LYS A 7 -14.66 8.49 -6.56
N GLU A 8 -14.82 9.50 -7.40
CA GLU A 8 -14.00 9.75 -8.60
C GLU A 8 -12.55 10.06 -8.21
N GLU A 9 -12.36 10.88 -7.16
CA GLU A 9 -11.03 11.17 -6.63
C GLU A 9 -10.37 9.92 -6.03
N SER A 10 -11.15 9.05 -5.39
CA SER A 10 -10.67 7.78 -4.84
C SER A 10 -10.23 6.81 -5.95
N GLU A 11 -11.00 6.73 -7.04
CA GLU A 11 -10.67 5.94 -8.23
C GLU A 11 -9.39 6.45 -8.92
N LEU A 12 -9.28 7.77 -9.12
CA LEU A 12 -8.08 8.39 -9.64
C LEU A 12 -6.87 8.12 -8.73
N SER A 13 -7.06 8.22 -7.41
CA SER A 13 -6.02 7.95 -6.43
C SER A 13 -5.55 6.48 -6.47
N ALA A 14 -6.46 5.54 -6.74
CA ALA A 14 -6.13 4.13 -6.93
C ALA A 14 -5.27 3.92 -8.18
N LEU A 15 -5.68 4.47 -9.33
CA LEU A 15 -4.92 4.40 -10.59
C LEU A 15 -3.50 4.96 -10.43
N GLN A 16 -3.37 6.13 -9.80
CA GLN A 16 -2.06 6.72 -9.53
C GLN A 16 -1.20 5.84 -8.61
N SER A 17 -1.80 5.10 -7.68
CA SER A 17 -1.07 4.21 -6.78
C SER A 17 -0.53 2.98 -7.49
N ILE A 18 -1.28 2.44 -8.45
CA ILE A 18 -0.84 1.34 -9.34
C ILE A 18 0.38 1.80 -10.15
N ILE A 19 0.27 2.96 -10.82
CA ILE A 19 1.38 3.52 -11.62
C ILE A 19 2.63 3.71 -10.75
N ARG A 20 2.47 4.32 -9.57
CA ARG A 20 3.57 4.52 -8.61
C ARG A 20 4.22 3.22 -8.17
N MET A 21 3.46 2.14 -7.99
CA MET A 21 4.02 0.84 -7.63
C MET A 21 4.78 0.24 -8.82
N GLY A 22 4.20 0.25 -10.02
CA GLY A 22 4.87 -0.21 -11.24
C GLY A 22 6.19 0.51 -11.51
N THR A 23 6.25 1.83 -11.28
CA THR A 23 7.52 2.56 -11.43
C THR A 23 8.60 2.13 -10.43
N ARG A 24 8.24 1.68 -9.23
CA ARG A 24 9.22 1.20 -8.23
C ARG A 24 9.86 -0.12 -8.67
N GLN A 25 9.08 -1.00 -9.29
CA GLN A 25 9.55 -2.29 -9.77
C GLN A 25 10.70 -2.17 -10.77
N THR A 26 10.74 -1.09 -11.55
CA THR A 26 11.83 -0.83 -12.51
C THR A 26 13.21 -0.69 -11.86
N LEU A 27 13.28 -0.45 -10.55
CA LEU A 27 14.53 -0.29 -9.79
C LEU A 27 14.81 -1.49 -8.86
N GLU A 28 13.90 -2.45 -8.75
CA GLU A 28 14.00 -3.54 -7.77
C GLU A 28 15.20 -4.46 -8.00
N GLU A 29 15.68 -4.58 -9.25
CA GLU A 29 16.93 -5.30 -9.54
C GLU A 29 18.15 -4.71 -8.81
N LYS A 30 18.11 -3.41 -8.46
CA LYS A 30 19.21 -2.71 -7.81
C LYS A 30 19.01 -2.51 -6.32
N ILE A 31 17.78 -2.26 -5.87
CA ILE A 31 17.48 -1.88 -4.49
C ILE A 31 16.64 -2.91 -3.72
N GLY A 32 16.30 -4.03 -4.35
CA GLY A 32 15.45 -5.07 -3.80
C GLY A 32 13.96 -4.81 -4.03
N LYS A 33 13.14 -5.86 -3.86
CA LYS A 33 11.68 -5.81 -4.03
C LYS A 33 11.02 -4.81 -3.07
N THR A 34 10.01 -4.08 -3.54
CA THR A 34 9.23 -3.17 -2.70
C THR A 34 8.42 -3.95 -1.67
N ILE A 35 8.67 -3.75 -0.37
CA ILE A 35 7.86 -4.37 0.70
C ILE A 35 6.56 -3.59 0.90
N TYR A 36 6.64 -2.26 1.02
CA TYR A 36 5.52 -1.33 0.99
C TYR A 36 6.03 0.08 0.70
N ALA A 37 5.13 0.96 0.23
CA ALA A 37 5.37 2.39 0.10
C ALA A 37 4.46 3.16 1.06
N PHE A 38 4.95 4.26 1.63
CA PHE A 38 4.20 5.07 2.59
C PHE A 38 4.22 6.55 2.21
N ALA A 39 3.11 7.24 2.47
CA ALA A 39 2.97 8.67 2.33
C ALA A 39 2.26 9.25 3.55
N LEU A 40 2.87 10.27 4.14
CA LEU A 40 2.27 11.09 5.20
C LEU A 40 1.70 12.35 4.56
N TYR A 41 0.37 12.46 4.54
CA TYR A 41 -0.32 13.70 4.20
C TYR A 41 -0.67 14.44 5.49
N GLU A 42 -0.80 15.76 5.38
CA GLU A 42 -1.21 16.61 6.50
C GLU A 42 -2.57 16.19 7.10
N LYS A 43 -3.38 15.36 6.44
CA LYS A 43 -4.69 14.90 6.96
C LYS A 43 -4.81 13.39 7.16
N VAL A 44 -3.92 12.58 6.58
CA VAL A 44 -4.06 11.12 6.56
C VAL A 44 -2.71 10.44 6.31
N LYS A 45 -2.50 9.27 6.89
CA LYS A 45 -1.37 8.38 6.59
C LYS A 45 -1.83 7.35 5.57
N ARG A 46 -1.04 7.07 4.53
CA ARG A 46 -1.40 6.04 3.53
C ARG A 46 -0.23 5.11 3.24
N ALA A 47 -0.54 3.83 3.15
CA ALA A 47 0.38 2.81 2.67
C ALA A 47 -0.15 2.15 1.40
N THR A 48 0.77 1.77 0.52
CA THR A 48 0.51 0.90 -0.63
C THR A 48 1.42 -0.31 -0.52
N ILE A 49 0.82 -1.49 -0.46
CA ILE A 49 1.51 -2.76 -0.26
C ILE A 49 1.26 -3.62 -1.50
N PRO A 50 2.29 -4.09 -2.23
CA PRO A 50 2.06 -4.99 -3.34
C PRO A 50 1.48 -6.32 -2.84
N ILE A 51 0.53 -6.87 -3.61
CA ILE A 51 -0.08 -8.16 -3.37
C ILE A 51 0.40 -9.08 -4.51
N TYR A 52 0.88 -10.28 -4.18
CA TYR A 52 1.45 -11.30 -5.09
C TYR A 52 2.89 -11.04 -5.58
N ASP A 53 3.55 -12.11 -6.06
CA ASP A 53 4.93 -12.08 -6.56
C ASP A 53 5.07 -11.37 -7.92
N ASN A 54 3.96 -11.19 -8.64
CA ASN A 54 3.83 -10.34 -9.82
C ASN A 54 2.95 -9.14 -9.48
N SER A 55 3.58 -8.07 -8.98
CA SER A 55 3.33 -6.63 -9.14
C SER A 55 1.95 -5.99 -9.36
N ASP A 56 0.98 -6.68 -9.94
CA ASP A 56 -0.15 -6.07 -10.63
C ASP A 56 -1.29 -5.70 -9.68
N TYR A 57 -1.27 -6.27 -8.48
CA TYR A 57 -2.25 -5.99 -7.44
C TYR A 57 -1.60 -5.24 -6.28
N ILE A 58 -2.34 -4.29 -5.73
CA ILE A 58 -1.91 -3.49 -4.58
C ILE A 58 -3.01 -3.45 -3.52
N LEU A 59 -2.61 -3.49 -2.25
CA LEU A 59 -3.44 -3.14 -1.11
C LEU A 59 -3.16 -1.68 -0.76
N MET A 60 -4.22 -0.87 -0.73
CA MET A 60 -4.14 0.52 -0.29
C MET A 60 -4.78 0.65 1.09
N VAL A 61 -4.03 1.17 2.05
CA VAL A 61 -4.47 1.32 3.44
C VAL A 61 -4.36 2.78 3.83
N SER A 62 -5.41 3.31 4.47
CA SER A 62 -5.38 4.64 5.08
C SER A 62 -5.44 4.47 6.59
N PHE A 63 -4.66 5.28 7.31
CA PHE A 63 -4.61 5.29 8.76
C PHE A 63 -4.89 6.71 9.26
N ASP A 64 -5.53 6.78 10.43
CA ASP A 64 -5.60 8.01 11.20
C ASP A 64 -4.20 8.49 11.58
N LYS A 65 -4.05 9.79 11.80
CA LYS A 65 -2.74 10.41 12.10
C LYS A 65 -2.07 9.81 13.33
N GLU A 66 -2.83 9.47 14.35
CA GLU A 66 -2.31 8.94 15.61
C GLU A 66 -2.03 7.44 15.54
N ALA A 67 -2.32 6.79 14.40
CA ALA A 67 -2.07 5.36 14.26
C ALA A 67 -0.57 5.05 14.16
N GLU A 68 -0.16 4.02 14.90
CA GLU A 68 1.14 3.34 14.83
C GLU A 68 1.24 2.48 13.57
N HIS A 69 1.18 3.16 12.40
CA HIS A 69 1.08 2.54 11.08
C HIS A 69 2.16 1.49 10.83
N GLU A 70 3.42 1.74 11.21
CA GLU A 70 4.51 0.80 10.99
C GLU A 70 4.28 -0.52 11.74
N SER A 71 3.94 -0.46 13.03
CA SER A 71 3.62 -1.66 13.82
C SER A 71 2.41 -2.40 13.25
N ILE A 72 1.38 -1.70 12.79
CA ILE A 72 0.20 -2.32 12.16
C ILE A 72 0.60 -3.01 10.85
N ILE A 73 1.39 -2.36 10.00
CA ILE A 73 1.84 -2.94 8.72
C ILE A 73 2.70 -4.17 8.98
N LEU A 74 3.76 -4.04 9.78
CA LEU A 74 4.76 -5.09 9.98
C LEU A 74 4.24 -6.28 10.78
N ASN A 75 3.43 -6.04 11.82
CA ASN A 75 3.03 -7.09 12.76
C ASN A 75 1.63 -7.66 12.48
N LYS A 76 0.82 -7.00 11.64
CA LYS A 76 -0.55 -7.45 11.35
C LYS A 76 -0.79 -7.66 9.86
N ILE A 77 -0.56 -6.64 9.03
CA ILE A 77 -0.94 -6.69 7.61
C ILE A 77 -0.01 -7.63 6.83
N LEU A 78 1.30 -7.43 6.88
CA LEU A 78 2.25 -8.28 6.14
C LEU A 78 2.16 -9.76 6.57
N PRO A 79 2.07 -10.10 7.88
CA PRO A 79 1.87 -11.48 8.30
C PRO A 79 0.55 -12.09 7.81
N LEU A 80 -0.52 -11.30 7.73
CA LEU A 80 -1.80 -11.77 7.19
C LEU A 80 -1.70 -12.07 5.69
N LEU A 81 -1.10 -11.16 4.92
CA LEU A 81 -0.90 -11.36 3.48
C LEU A 81 -0.02 -12.59 3.22
N ALA A 82 1.08 -12.76 3.98
CA ALA A 82 1.94 -13.94 3.88
C ALA A 82 1.17 -15.25 4.05
N ARG A 83 0.29 -15.36 5.06
CA ARG A 83 -0.54 -16.56 5.27
C ARG A 83 -1.43 -16.87 4.08
N VAL A 84 -2.04 -15.85 3.48
CA VAL A 84 -2.90 -16.04 2.30
C VAL A 84 -2.11 -16.63 1.12
N TYR A 85 -0.84 -16.26 0.95
CA TYR A 85 -0.01 -16.81 -0.13
C TYR A 85 0.50 -18.23 0.09
N PHE A 86 0.61 -18.70 1.35
CA PHE A 86 1.03 -20.08 1.64
C PHE A 86 -0.12 -21.08 1.68
N THR A 87 -1.37 -20.63 1.52
CA THR A 87 -2.57 -21.49 1.57
C THR A 87 -3.20 -21.71 0.19
N LEU A 88 -2.65 -21.08 -0.86
CA LEU A 88 -2.98 -21.27 -2.27
C LEU A 88 -1.81 -21.94 -2.99
#